data_AF-A0A945ZU03-F1
#
_entry.id   AF-A0A945ZU03-F1
#
_cell.length_a   1.000
_cell.length_b   1.000
_cell.length_c   1.000
_cell.angle_alpha   90.00
_cell.angle_beta   90.00
_cell.angle_gamma   90.00
#
_symmetry.space_group_name_H-M   'P 1'
#
loop_
_entity.id
_entity.type
_entity.pdbx_description
1 polymer ?
#
loop_
_entity_poly.entity_id
_entity_poly.type
_entity_poly.pdbx_seq_one_letter_code
_entity_poly.pdbx_strand_id
1 'polypeptide(L)'
;MQKYIPLILLLSFLNIFSQEAEKSIKKDTLKKAKLPLKVDRKIKLQTDEGTWMSLDISPDGKTIAFDMLGDIYTLPIDGGKATRITSGLAFDTHPKFSPNG
;
A
#
# COMPACT_ATOMS: atom_id res chain seq x y z
N MET A 1 29.40 -55.58 -43.90
CA MET A 1 28.34 -54.60 -43.53
C MET A 1 28.65 -53.97 -42.17
N GLN A 2 29.78 -53.27 -42.03
CA GLN A 2 30.36 -52.95 -40.70
C GLN A 2 30.94 -51.52 -40.62
N LYS A 3 30.35 -50.57 -41.37
CA LYS A 3 30.77 -49.16 -41.40
C LYS A 3 29.71 -48.19 -40.85
N TYR A 4 28.55 -48.68 -40.42
CA TYR A 4 27.44 -47.83 -39.93
C TYR A 4 27.23 -47.89 -38.41
N ILE A 5 28.00 -48.71 -37.69
CA ILE A 5 27.92 -48.85 -36.23
C ILE A 5 28.24 -47.54 -35.47
N PRO A 6 29.22 -46.69 -35.87
CA PRO A 6 29.45 -45.43 -35.14
C PRO A 6 28.38 -44.37 -35.47
N LEU A 7 27.67 -44.50 -36.60
CA LEU A 7 26.64 -43.55 -36.99
C LEU A 7 25.31 -43.81 -36.26
N ILE A 8 25.02 -45.07 -35.94
CA ILE A 8 23.83 -45.44 -35.13
C ILE A 8 24.03 -45.08 -33.65
N LEU A 9 25.27 -45.14 -33.14
CA LEU A 9 25.57 -44.73 -31.77
C LEU A 9 25.46 -43.20 -31.57
N LEU A 10 25.65 -42.39 -32.62
CA LEU A 10 25.52 -40.94 -32.54
C LEU A 10 24.06 -40.47 -32.60
N LEU A 11 23.17 -41.23 -33.25
CA LEU A 11 21.73 -40.93 -33.29
C LEU A 11 20.99 -41.22 -31.99
N SER A 12 21.47 -42.16 -31.15
CA SER A 12 20.84 -42.46 -29.87
C SER A 12 21.16 -41.43 -28.76
N PHE A 13 22.20 -40.60 -28.92
CA PHE A 13 22.54 -39.53 -27.96
C PHE A 13 21.78 -38.21 -28.18
N LEU A 14 21.14 -38.00 -29.34
CA LEU A 14 20.38 -36.79 -29.64
C LEU A 14 19.01 -36.70 -28.94
N ASN A 15 18.51 -37.81 -28.38
CA ASN A 15 17.21 -37.83 -27.72
C ASN A 15 17.22 -37.34 -26.26
N ILE A 16 18.39 -37.05 -25.67
CA ILE A 16 18.50 -36.51 -24.30
C ILE A 16 18.50 -34.97 -24.31
N PHE A 17 18.61 -34.33 -25.48
CA PHE A 17 18.47 -32.87 -25.64
C PHE A 17 17.09 -32.48 -26.21
N SER A 18 16.05 -33.30 -26.00
CA SER A 18 14.69 -32.82 -26.18
C SER A 18 14.30 -32.10 -24.89
N GLN A 19 14.35 -30.77 -24.96
CA GLN A 19 13.83 -29.86 -23.95
C GLN A 19 12.56 -30.43 -23.31
N GLU A 20 12.62 -30.63 -22.00
CA GLU A 20 11.46 -30.48 -21.13
C GLU A 20 10.86 -29.13 -21.51
N ALA A 21 9.80 -29.15 -22.33
CA ALA A 21 8.97 -27.99 -22.54
C ALA A 21 8.29 -27.73 -21.20
N GLU A 22 9.01 -27.08 -20.28
CA GLU A 22 8.42 -26.40 -19.16
C GLU A 22 7.33 -25.53 -19.77
N LYS A 23 6.09 -25.95 -19.55
CA LYS A 23 4.91 -25.13 -19.74
C LYS A 23 5.22 -23.82 -19.04
N SER A 24 5.65 -22.82 -19.81
CA SER A 24 5.88 -21.48 -19.32
C SER A 24 4.50 -20.91 -19.01
N ILE A 25 3.98 -21.29 -17.85
CA ILE A 25 3.15 -20.42 -17.07
C ILE A 25 4.01 -19.18 -16.94
N LYS A 26 3.74 -18.15 -17.75
CA LYS A 26 4.23 -16.80 -17.52
C LYS A 26 3.67 -16.42 -16.15
N LYS A 27 4.38 -16.85 -15.11
CA LYS A 27 4.16 -16.45 -13.74
C LYS A 27 4.52 -14.99 -13.76
N ASP A 28 3.48 -14.18 -13.83
CA ASP A 28 3.53 -12.73 -13.94
C ASP A 28 4.72 -12.22 -13.13
N THR A 29 5.81 -11.93 -13.84
CA THR A 29 7.09 -11.59 -13.23
C THR A 29 7.07 -10.11 -12.91
N LEU A 30 5.98 -9.67 -12.29
CA LEU A 30 6.04 -8.52 -11.42
C LEU A 30 6.95 -8.94 -10.28
N LYS A 31 8.26 -8.74 -10.47
CA LYS A 31 9.16 -8.48 -9.36
C LYS A 31 8.39 -7.48 -8.50
N LYS A 32 7.85 -7.92 -7.37
CA LYS A 32 7.33 -7.03 -6.34
C LYS A 32 8.56 -6.22 -5.91
N ALA A 33 8.88 -5.17 -6.67
CA ALA A 33 9.76 -4.13 -6.24
C ALA A 33 9.13 -3.70 -4.93
N LYS A 34 9.77 -4.12 -3.83
CA LYS A 34 9.30 -3.87 -2.47
C LYS A 34 9.39 -2.36 -2.33
N LEU A 35 8.33 -1.65 -2.73
CA LEU A 35 8.26 -0.21 -2.69
C LEU A 35 8.62 0.16 -1.26
N PRO A 36 9.77 0.80 -1.01
CA PRO A 36 10.10 1.17 0.34
C PRO A 36 9.11 2.28 0.72
N LEU A 37 8.10 1.93 1.51
CA LEU A 37 7.20 2.88 2.18
C LEU A 37 7.96 3.55 3.35
N LYS A 38 9.20 3.97 3.09
CA LYS A 38 10.00 4.73 4.04
C LYS A 38 9.62 6.19 3.85
N VAL A 39 9.17 6.82 4.93
CA VAL A 39 8.87 8.25 4.95
C VAL A 39 10.16 9.01 4.61
N ASP A 40 10.17 9.71 3.48
CA ASP A 40 11.33 10.45 2.98
C ASP A 40 11.47 11.84 3.63
N ARG A 41 10.34 12.48 3.95
CA ARG A 41 10.28 13.81 4.56
C ARG A 41 9.15 13.93 5.57
N LYS A 42 9.39 14.66 6.66
CA LYS A 42 8.35 15.14 7.57
C LYS A 42 8.22 16.65 7.45
N ILE A 43 6.98 17.13 7.34
CA ILE A 43 6.67 18.56 7.31
C ILE A 43 5.91 18.88 8.60
N LYS A 44 6.32 19.94 9.31
CA LYS A 44 5.54 20.48 10.41
C LYS A 44 4.50 21.43 9.81
N LEU A 45 3.23 21.18 10.10
CA LEU A 45 2.13 22.05 9.72
C LEU A 45 1.69 22.86 10.95
N GLN A 46 1.63 24.18 10.79
CA GLN A 46 1.00 25.10 11.73
C GLN A 46 0.10 26.01 10.92
N THR A 47 -1.21 25.85 11.11
CA THR A 47 -2.26 26.61 10.43
C THR A 47 -3.45 26.74 11.37
N ASP A 48 -4.24 27.80 11.19
CA ASP A 48 -5.51 28.06 11.84
C ASP A 48 -6.71 27.93 10.87
N GLU A 49 -6.43 27.77 9.57
CA GLU A 49 -7.43 27.60 8.52
C GLU A 49 -7.19 26.34 7.69
N GLY A 50 -8.27 25.88 7.04
CA GLY A 50 -8.24 24.77 6.09
C GLY A 50 -9.47 24.81 5.17
N THR A 51 -9.37 24.10 4.04
CA THR A 51 -10.40 24.07 2.99
C THR A 51 -10.84 22.64 2.70
N TRP A 52 -12.11 22.44 2.34
CA TRP A 52 -12.69 21.12 2.04
C TRP A 52 -12.49 20.09 3.16
N MET A 53 -12.82 20.48 4.38
CA MET A 53 -12.73 19.62 5.56
C MET A 53 -14.10 19.07 5.91
N SER A 54 -14.14 17.82 6.37
CA SER A 54 -15.31 17.27 7.06
C SER A 54 -15.16 17.48 8.55
N LEU A 55 -16.27 17.76 9.24
CA LEU A 55 -16.28 17.90 10.70
C LEU A 55 -17.52 17.26 11.32
N ASP A 56 -17.41 16.98 12.62
CA ASP A 56 -18.49 16.56 13.49
C ASP A 56 -18.29 17.12 14.90
N ILE A 57 -19.36 17.25 15.67
CA ILE A 57 -19.33 17.81 17.04
C ILE A 57 -19.72 16.71 18.02
N SER A 58 -19.02 16.63 19.14
CA SER A 58 -19.32 15.67 20.20
C SER A 58 -20.75 15.85 20.75
N PRO A 59 -21.41 14.79 21.25
CA PRO A 59 -22.78 14.90 21.76
C PRO A 59 -22.94 15.90 22.91
N ASP A 60 -21.89 16.13 23.70
CA ASP A 60 -21.87 17.12 24.78
C ASP A 60 -21.59 18.55 24.29
N GLY A 61 -21.34 18.74 22.99
CA GLY A 61 -21.09 20.03 22.34
C GLY A 61 -19.71 20.64 22.61
N LYS A 62 -18.80 19.93 23.29
CA LYS A 62 -17.53 20.52 23.76
C LYS A 62 -16.34 20.31 22.83
N THR A 63 -16.43 19.35 21.91
CA THR A 63 -15.30 18.94 21.07
C THR A 63 -15.71 18.90 19.60
N ILE A 64 -14.90 19.50 18.75
CA ILE A 64 -14.97 19.35 17.30
C ILE A 64 -13.99 18.24 16.89
N ALA A 65 -14.43 17.30 16.07
CA ALA A 65 -13.55 16.41 15.32
C ALA A 65 -13.56 16.83 13.85
N PHE A 66 -12.40 16.83 13.20
CA PHE A 66 -12.27 17.19 11.79
C PHE A 66 -11.14 16.42 11.10
N ASP A 67 -11.22 16.28 9.78
CA ASP A 67 -10.14 15.72 8.98
C ASP A 67 -9.21 16.82 8.43
N MET A 68 -7.91 16.53 8.36
CA MET A 68 -6.92 17.40 7.73
C MET A 68 -5.72 16.58 7.24
N LEU A 69 -5.39 16.70 5.96
CA LEU A 69 -4.29 15.98 5.31
C LEU A 69 -4.30 14.45 5.53
N GLY A 70 -5.49 13.85 5.67
CA GLY A 70 -5.68 12.41 5.81
C GLY A 70 -5.55 11.88 7.24
N ASP A 71 -5.42 12.75 8.24
CA ASP A 71 -5.49 12.40 9.65
C ASP A 71 -6.73 13.07 10.29
N ILE A 72 -7.31 12.46 11.32
CA ILE A 72 -8.37 13.03 12.16
C ILE A 72 -7.74 13.80 13.32
N TYR A 73 -8.30 14.97 13.61
CA TYR A 73 -7.93 15.83 14.72
C TYR A 73 -9.15 16.16 15.58
N THR A 74 -8.91 16.53 16.83
CA THR A 74 -9.91 17.10 17.74
C THR A 74 -9.49 18.46 18.27
N LEU A 75 -10.47 19.30 18.57
CA LEU A 75 -10.29 20.66 19.08
C LEU A 75 -11.43 21.00 20.05
N PRO A 76 -11.17 21.71 21.16
CA PRO A 76 -12.24 22.27 21.98
C PRO A 76 -13.14 23.23 21.19
N ILE A 77 -14.44 23.28 21.52
CA ILE A 77 -15.43 24.13 20.83
C ILE A 77 -15.16 25.64 20.99
N ASP A 78 -14.49 26.02 22.07
CA ASP A 78 -14.01 27.37 22.36
C ASP A 78 -12.69 27.69 21.62
N GLY A 79 -12.16 26.74 20.86
CA GLY A 79 -10.93 26.87 20.07
C GLY A 79 -9.68 26.45 20.84
N GLY A 80 -8.52 26.82 20.30
CA GLY A 80 -7.22 26.51 20.91
C GLY A 80 -6.40 25.51 20.09
N LYS A 81 -5.73 24.57 20.75
CA LYS A 81 -4.77 23.67 20.09
C LYS A 81 -5.43 22.36 19.67
N ALA A 82 -5.41 22.09 18.36
CA ALA A 82 -5.85 20.81 17.83
C ALA A 82 -4.92 19.65 18.24
N THR A 83 -5.53 18.51 18.56
CA THR A 83 -4.85 17.27 18.92
C THR A 83 -5.11 16.23 17.85
N ARG A 84 -4.04 15.58 17.36
CA ARG A 84 -4.16 14.53 16.35
C ARG A 84 -4.62 13.21 16.97
N ILE A 85 -5.62 12.58 16.37
CA ILE A 85 -6.19 11.31 16.81
C ILE A 85 -5.68 10.13 15.98
N THR A 86 -5.61 10.27 14.65
CA THR A 86 -5.11 9.20 13.77
C THR A 86 -3.73 9.53 13.20
N SER A 87 -3.02 8.50 12.77
CA SER A 87 -1.74 8.66 12.09
C SER A 87 -1.42 7.41 11.29
N GLY A 88 -0.83 7.58 10.11
CA GLY A 88 -0.34 6.45 9.35
C GLY A 88 -0.30 6.71 7.85
N LEU A 89 -0.42 5.63 7.09
CA LEU A 89 -0.53 5.70 5.63
C LEU A 89 -1.99 5.73 5.15
N ALA A 90 -2.94 5.45 6.04
CA ALA A 90 -4.36 5.54 5.72
C ALA A 90 -4.75 7.02 5.52
N PHE A 91 -5.82 7.24 4.75
CA PHE A 91 -6.40 8.56 4.54
C PHE A 91 -7.75 8.60 5.24
N ASP A 92 -7.72 9.01 6.50
CA ASP A 92 -8.88 9.02 7.38
C ASP A 92 -9.70 10.29 7.12
N THR A 93 -10.99 10.13 6.85
CA THR A 93 -11.92 11.22 6.50
C THR A 93 -13.28 11.01 7.13
N HIS A 94 -14.10 12.08 7.15
CA HIS A 94 -15.49 12.06 7.63
C HIS A 94 -15.63 11.54 9.07
N PRO A 95 -15.02 12.21 10.06
CA PRO A 95 -15.16 11.79 11.45
C PRO A 95 -16.63 11.84 11.89
N LYS A 96 -16.99 10.92 12.79
CA LYS A 96 -18.29 10.90 13.48
C LYS A 96 -18.13 10.49 14.93
N PHE A 97 -18.74 11.26 15.83
CA PHE A 97 -18.89 10.87 17.21
C PHE A 97 -20.01 9.85 17.35
N SER A 98 -19.83 8.91 18.28
CA SER A 98 -20.92 8.05 18.71
C SER A 98 -21.95 8.88 19.48
N PRO A 99 -23.26 8.57 19.39
CA PRO A 99 -24.29 9.30 20.14
C PRO A 99 -24.10 9.30 21.67
N ASN A 100 -23.40 8.29 22.20
CA ASN A 100 -23.12 8.16 23.63
C ASN A 100 -21.76 8.72 24.08
N GLY A 101 -21.02 9.39 23.17
CA GLY A 101 -19.68 9.90 23.43
C GLY A 101 -18.63 8.80 23.36
#